data_AF-A0A969X5K0-F1
#
_entry.id   AF-A0A969X5K0-F1
#
_cell.length_a   1.000
_cell.length_b   1.000
_cell.length_c   1.000
_cell.angle_alpha   90.00
_cell.angle_beta   90.00
_cell.angle_gamma   90.00
#
_symmetry.space_group_name_H-M   'P 1'
#
loop_
_entity.id
_entity.type
_entity.pdbx_description
1 polymer ?
#
loop_
_entity_poly.entity_id
_entity_poly.type
_entity_poly.pdbx_seq_one_letter_code
_entity_poly.pdbx_strand_id
1 'polypeptide(L)'
;IGWVPDSIKAAILLGAGLAAIIGEVGGGGRFEQYPYTIAIGVFIAFYMLFSLRFKVQRQGSKLLNAFGQYGMLPALVIALIIGPLFKELPIPQIEWKIFVPQFGTLIRELSVFGIGFPSLNYFIAAVPMLFAAYIIAFGDLVTSEALITEADEVRKDEKIDFNADRSNLLSGIRNIIEGLINPYVPLCGPLWAAVTAAVAERYKEGRQAMDSIFGGVGTFRVMSLVGVILMPIVSLLQPALPIALSLTLLVQGYVCTRIAMDIAQTTEQKGIAGVAGAVLAIKGAAWGLAVGIILHLLIGSRKGKAKVEAEGTVSASN
;
A
#
# COMPACT_ATOMS: atom_id res chain seq x y z
N ILE A 1 10.36 -8.95 12.09
CA ILE A 1 10.78 -7.71 11.34
C ILE A 1 12.01 -7.00 11.92
N GLY A 2 12.18 -7.00 13.25
CA GLY A 2 13.22 -6.19 13.92
C GLY A 2 14.69 -6.50 13.60
N TRP A 3 15.00 -7.57 12.85
CA TRP A 3 16.38 -7.96 12.54
C TRP A 3 16.91 -7.34 11.25
N VAL A 4 16.01 -6.73 10.44
CA VAL A 4 16.39 -6.07 9.18
C VAL A 4 16.88 -4.66 9.50
N PRO A 5 18.07 -4.24 9.00
CA PRO A 5 18.56 -2.88 9.22
C PRO A 5 17.65 -1.83 8.59
N ASP A 6 17.56 -0.66 9.21
CA ASP A 6 16.65 0.41 8.77
C ASP A 6 16.95 0.93 7.35
N SER A 7 18.22 0.92 6.92
CA SER A 7 18.56 1.23 5.52
C SER A 7 17.95 0.25 4.52
N ILE A 8 17.83 -1.03 4.89
CA ILE A 8 17.23 -2.07 4.03
C ILE A 8 15.71 -1.95 4.04
N LYS A 9 15.10 -1.72 5.21
CA LYS A 9 13.65 -1.44 5.31
C LYS A 9 13.29 -0.23 4.44
N ALA A 10 14.01 0.87 4.60
CA ALA A 10 13.82 2.08 3.81
C ALA A 10 14.04 1.83 2.30
N ALA A 11 15.04 1.05 1.91
CA ALA A 11 15.26 0.67 0.51
C ALA A 11 14.07 -0.10 -0.08
N ILE A 12 13.51 -1.07 0.67
CA ILE A 12 12.36 -1.86 0.22
C ILE A 12 11.14 -0.96 0.04
N LEU A 13 10.84 -0.10 1.03
CA LEU A 13 9.68 0.80 0.98
C LEU A 13 9.82 1.83 -0.14
N LEU A 14 10.98 2.47 -0.25
CA LEU A 14 11.25 3.46 -1.29
C LEU A 14 11.19 2.81 -2.67
N GLY A 15 11.80 1.64 -2.83
CA GLY A 15 11.76 0.90 -4.10
C GLY A 15 10.34 0.46 -4.48
N ALA A 16 9.55 -0.04 -3.54
CA ALA A 16 8.16 -0.41 -3.80
C ALA A 16 7.31 0.82 -4.18
N GLY A 17 7.50 1.94 -3.49
CA GLY A 17 6.80 3.18 -3.79
C GLY A 17 7.17 3.74 -5.16
N LEU A 18 8.46 3.75 -5.50
CA LEU A 18 8.94 4.16 -6.83
C LEU A 18 8.46 3.20 -7.92
N ALA A 19 8.47 1.89 -7.69
CA ALA A 19 7.97 0.91 -8.65
C ALA A 19 6.49 1.12 -8.97
N ALA A 20 5.67 1.41 -7.95
CA ALA A 20 4.26 1.72 -8.12
C ALA A 20 4.08 3.00 -8.95
N ILE A 21 4.82 4.06 -8.66
CA ILE A 21 4.76 5.32 -9.41
C ILE A 21 5.20 5.10 -10.87
N ILE A 22 6.37 4.50 -11.09
CA ILE A 22 6.93 4.23 -12.43
C ILE A 22 5.99 3.32 -13.23
N GLY A 23 5.35 2.33 -12.61
CA GLY A 23 4.37 1.47 -13.29
C GLY A 23 3.14 2.23 -13.79
N GLU A 24 2.75 3.33 -13.13
CA GLU A 24 1.62 4.15 -13.54
C GLU A 24 2.00 5.23 -14.58
N VAL A 25 3.13 5.91 -14.37
CA VAL A 25 3.54 7.08 -15.19
C VAL A 25 4.57 6.75 -16.27
N GLY A 26 5.19 5.58 -16.22
CA GLY A 26 6.14 5.10 -17.23
C GLY A 26 5.46 4.66 -18.52
N GLY A 27 6.26 4.35 -19.54
CA GLY A 27 5.76 3.93 -20.85
C GLY A 27 4.87 2.69 -20.75
N GLY A 28 3.66 2.77 -21.33
CA GLY A 28 2.63 1.73 -21.23
C GLY A 28 1.82 1.73 -19.93
N GLY A 29 2.06 2.69 -19.03
CA GLY A 29 1.30 2.87 -17.81
C GLY A 29 -0.12 3.41 -18.06
N ARG A 30 -0.99 3.31 -17.04
CA ARG A 30 -2.38 3.78 -17.17
C ARG A 30 -2.48 5.29 -17.33
N PHE A 31 -1.47 6.04 -16.92
CA PHE A 31 -1.43 7.49 -17.12
C PHE A 31 -1.43 7.88 -18.60
N GLU A 32 -0.89 7.05 -19.50
CA GLU A 32 -0.97 7.31 -20.95
C GLU A 32 -2.39 7.11 -21.50
N GLN A 33 -3.16 6.22 -20.88
CA GLN A 33 -4.53 5.89 -21.31
C GLN A 33 -5.58 6.85 -20.73
N TYR A 34 -5.38 7.31 -19.50
CA TYR A 34 -6.32 8.16 -18.78
C TYR A 34 -5.65 9.39 -18.13
N PRO A 35 -4.91 10.20 -18.91
CA PRO A 35 -4.04 11.26 -18.37
C PRO A 35 -4.79 12.30 -17.55
N TYR A 36 -5.93 12.80 -18.02
CA TYR A 36 -6.66 13.88 -17.36
C TYR A 36 -7.37 13.37 -16.10
N THR A 37 -8.03 12.21 -16.20
CA THR A 37 -8.79 11.64 -15.07
C THR A 37 -7.85 11.21 -13.95
N ILE A 38 -6.73 10.56 -14.27
CA ILE A 38 -5.74 10.17 -13.27
C ILE A 38 -5.09 11.42 -12.68
N ALA A 39 -4.63 12.39 -13.48
CA ALA A 39 -4.00 13.59 -12.95
C ALA A 39 -4.92 14.31 -11.95
N ILE A 40 -6.16 14.62 -12.35
CA ILE A 40 -7.11 15.33 -11.50
C ILE A 40 -7.46 14.51 -10.26
N GLY A 41 -7.75 13.21 -10.42
CA GLY A 41 -8.07 12.33 -9.31
C GLY A 41 -6.93 12.22 -8.28
N VAL A 42 -5.68 12.10 -8.74
CA VAL A 42 -4.50 11.99 -7.86
C VAL A 42 -4.26 13.27 -7.10
N PHE A 43 -4.32 14.43 -7.75
CA PHE A 43 -4.12 15.71 -7.07
C PHE A 43 -5.19 15.95 -6.00
N ILE A 44 -6.44 15.59 -6.28
CA ILE A 44 -7.52 15.66 -5.30
C ILE A 44 -7.25 14.68 -4.16
N ALA A 45 -6.88 13.43 -4.46
CA ALA A 45 -6.57 12.44 -3.43
C ALA A 45 -5.42 12.89 -2.51
N PHE A 46 -4.33 13.42 -3.07
CA PHE A 46 -3.22 13.97 -2.29
C PHE A 46 -3.63 15.18 -1.47
N TYR A 47 -4.41 16.10 -2.04
CA TYR A 47 -4.93 17.24 -1.31
C TYR A 47 -5.81 16.79 -0.14
N MET A 48 -6.67 15.79 -0.33
CA MET A 48 -7.58 15.33 0.71
C MET A 48 -6.89 14.54 1.81
N LEU A 49 -5.93 13.69 1.46
CA LEU A 49 -5.27 12.79 2.43
C LEU A 49 -4.10 13.47 3.16
N PHE A 50 -3.30 14.27 2.47
CA PHE A 50 -1.99 14.71 2.98
C PHE A 50 -1.85 16.23 3.16
N SER A 51 -2.79 17.04 2.67
CA SER A 51 -2.69 18.50 2.80
C SER A 51 -3.03 19.00 4.20
N LEU A 52 -2.08 19.70 4.83
CA LEU A 52 -2.32 20.45 6.07
C LEU A 52 -3.38 21.54 5.88
N ARG A 53 -3.42 22.18 4.71
CA ARG A 53 -4.41 23.23 4.41
C ARG A 53 -5.83 22.67 4.41
N PHE A 54 -6.01 21.48 3.82
CA PHE A 54 -7.31 20.82 3.82
C PHE A 54 -7.73 20.42 5.23
N LYS A 55 -6.80 19.89 6.04
CA LYS A 55 -7.06 19.56 7.46
C LYS A 55 -7.58 20.78 8.24
N VAL A 56 -7.00 21.96 8.04
CA VAL A 56 -7.47 23.21 8.69
C VAL A 56 -8.83 23.65 8.12
N GLN A 57 -9.01 23.64 6.80
CA GLN A 57 -10.27 24.07 6.16
C GLN A 57 -11.47 23.20 6.57
N ARG A 58 -11.25 21.91 6.83
CA ARG A 58 -12.28 20.98 7.30
C ARG A 58 -12.85 21.37 8.67
N GLN A 59 -12.06 21.99 9.54
CA GLN A 59 -12.54 22.43 10.86
C GLN A 59 -13.56 23.57 10.74
N GLY A 60 -13.50 24.36 9.66
CA GLY A 60 -14.40 25.49 9.41
C GLY A 60 -15.64 25.17 8.58
N SER A 61 -15.76 23.96 7.99
CA SER A 61 -16.87 23.63 7.09
C SER A 61 -17.37 22.20 7.28
N LYS A 62 -18.67 22.05 7.61
CA LYS A 62 -19.33 20.75 7.75
C LYS A 62 -19.26 19.92 6.47
N LEU A 63 -19.37 20.57 5.31
CA LEU A 63 -19.35 19.91 4.01
C LEU A 63 -17.96 19.38 3.67
N LEU A 64 -16.91 20.20 3.84
CA LEU A 64 -15.52 19.75 3.64
C LEU A 64 -15.16 18.66 4.65
N ASN A 65 -15.65 18.77 5.89
CA ASN A 65 -15.44 17.75 6.90
C ASN A 65 -16.05 16.41 6.49
N ALA A 66 -17.29 16.40 6.00
CA ALA A 66 -17.93 15.21 5.49
C ALA A 66 -17.13 14.57 4.36
N PHE A 67 -16.65 15.35 3.38
CA PHE A 67 -15.83 14.83 2.28
C PHE A 67 -14.52 14.20 2.77
N GLY A 68 -13.81 14.84 3.69
CA GLY A 68 -12.53 14.32 4.18
C GLY A 68 -12.65 13.02 5.00
N GLN A 69 -13.81 12.73 5.59
CA GLN A 69 -14.05 11.47 6.32
C GLN A 69 -14.06 10.22 5.44
N TYR A 70 -14.21 10.38 4.12
CA TYR A 70 -14.28 9.29 3.15
C TYR A 70 -12.94 8.99 2.45
N GLY A 71 -11.83 9.61 2.90
CA GLY A 71 -10.49 9.36 2.37
C GLY A 71 -10.40 9.67 0.87
N MET A 72 -10.04 8.67 0.07
CA MET A 72 -9.89 8.82 -1.39
C MET A 72 -11.20 8.65 -2.20
N LEU A 73 -12.31 8.27 -1.56
CA LEU A 73 -13.57 8.01 -2.26
C LEU A 73 -14.10 9.23 -3.04
N PRO A 74 -14.04 10.47 -2.53
CA PRO A 74 -14.46 11.63 -3.30
C PRO A 74 -13.62 11.87 -4.55
N ALA A 75 -12.32 11.55 -4.52
CA ALA A 75 -11.47 11.61 -5.70
C ALA A 75 -11.94 10.59 -6.77
N LEU A 76 -12.37 9.40 -6.36
CA LEU A 76 -12.91 8.39 -7.28
C LEU A 76 -14.27 8.82 -7.87
N VAL A 77 -15.14 9.43 -7.06
CA VAL A 77 -16.43 9.96 -7.55
C VAL A 77 -16.20 11.06 -8.59
N ILE A 78 -15.23 11.95 -8.34
CA ILE A 78 -14.87 12.98 -9.30
C ILE A 78 -14.29 12.36 -10.58
N ALA A 79 -13.46 11.32 -10.47
CA ALA A 79 -12.94 10.59 -11.61
C ALA A 79 -14.06 9.95 -12.48
N LEU A 80 -15.13 9.46 -11.86
CA LEU A 80 -16.30 8.91 -12.58
C LEU A 80 -17.06 9.96 -13.39
N ILE A 81 -17.01 11.23 -12.97
CA ILE A 81 -17.62 12.35 -13.69
C ILE A 81 -16.69 12.83 -14.80
N ILE A 82 -15.41 12.98 -14.47
CA ILE A 82 -14.39 13.55 -15.34
C ILE A 82 -14.00 12.60 -16.48
N GLY A 83 -13.91 11.30 -16.22
CA GLY A 83 -13.53 10.31 -17.22
C GLY A 83 -14.41 10.33 -18.47
N PRO A 84 -15.74 10.27 -18.34
CA PRO A 84 -16.63 10.41 -19.50
C PRO A 84 -16.56 11.80 -20.16
N LEU A 85 -16.35 12.88 -19.39
CA LEU A 85 -16.24 14.24 -19.94
C LEU A 85 -15.02 14.40 -20.86
N PHE A 86 -13.89 13.79 -20.50
CA PHE A 86 -12.69 13.76 -21.34
C PHE A 86 -12.69 12.62 -22.36
N LYS A 87 -13.77 11.82 -22.44
CA LYS A 87 -13.88 10.62 -23.28
C LYS A 87 -12.82 9.56 -22.99
N GLU A 88 -12.27 9.58 -21.78
CA GLU A 88 -11.29 8.61 -21.29
C GLU A 88 -11.97 7.35 -20.73
N LEU A 89 -13.18 7.49 -20.16
CA LEU A 89 -13.97 6.38 -19.65
C LEU A 89 -15.32 6.28 -20.37
N PRO A 90 -15.86 5.06 -20.57
CA PRO A 90 -17.23 4.90 -21.02
C PRO A 90 -18.21 5.36 -19.92
N ILE A 91 -19.39 5.84 -20.35
CA ILE A 91 -20.49 6.14 -19.43
C ILE A 91 -20.94 4.83 -18.79
N PRO A 92 -21.01 4.73 -17.45
CA PRO A 92 -21.42 3.51 -16.76
C PRO A 92 -22.86 3.13 -17.11
N GLN A 93 -23.09 1.84 -17.38
CA GLN A 93 -24.41 1.26 -17.57
C GLN A 93 -24.83 0.56 -16.28
N ILE A 94 -25.87 1.05 -15.62
CA ILE A 94 -26.24 0.58 -14.28
C ILE A 94 -27.11 -0.69 -14.38
N GLU A 95 -26.65 -1.75 -13.74
CA GLU A 95 -27.38 -3.00 -13.59
C GLU A 95 -28.13 -3.08 -12.25
N TRP A 96 -29.46 -3.10 -12.30
CA TRP A 96 -30.31 -3.18 -11.11
C TRP A 96 -30.56 -4.62 -10.65
N LYS A 97 -29.51 -5.27 -10.15
CA LYS A 97 -29.55 -6.67 -9.67
C LYS A 97 -28.77 -6.86 -8.37
N ILE A 98 -29.04 -7.94 -7.67
CA ILE A 98 -28.19 -8.41 -6.56
C ILE A 98 -27.27 -9.48 -7.13
N PHE A 99 -25.97 -9.37 -6.86
CA PHE A 99 -24.98 -10.36 -7.23
C PHE A 99 -25.15 -11.59 -6.34
N VAL A 100 -25.41 -12.74 -6.97
CA VAL A 100 -25.46 -14.04 -6.31
C VAL A 100 -24.22 -14.83 -6.74
N PRO A 101 -23.25 -15.07 -5.85
CA PRO A 101 -22.04 -15.80 -6.20
C PRO A 101 -22.38 -17.25 -6.59
N GLN A 102 -21.88 -17.70 -7.73
CA GLN A 102 -22.08 -19.07 -8.20
C GLN A 102 -21.06 -20.03 -7.58
N PHE A 103 -21.11 -20.19 -6.25
CA PHE A 103 -20.11 -20.98 -5.51
C PHE A 103 -19.90 -22.40 -6.05
N GLY A 104 -20.98 -23.08 -6.47
CA GLY A 104 -20.88 -24.42 -7.05
C GLY A 104 -20.04 -24.47 -8.33
N THR A 105 -20.27 -23.52 -9.24
CA THR A 105 -19.50 -23.39 -10.49
C THR A 105 -18.04 -23.03 -10.18
N LEU A 106 -17.83 -22.05 -9.30
CA LEU A 106 -16.49 -21.58 -8.92
C LEU A 106 -15.64 -22.71 -8.31
N ILE A 107 -16.21 -23.50 -7.40
CA ILE A 107 -15.49 -24.62 -6.78
C ILE A 107 -15.16 -25.69 -7.82
N ARG A 108 -16.12 -26.04 -8.69
CA ARG A 108 -15.93 -27.11 -9.68
C ARG A 108 -14.90 -26.74 -10.74
N GLU A 109 -14.89 -25.49 -11.20
CA GLU A 109 -14.11 -25.09 -12.39
C GLU A 109 -12.80 -24.39 -12.06
N LEU A 110 -12.64 -23.85 -10.84
CA LEU A 110 -11.52 -22.96 -10.52
C LEU A 110 -10.81 -23.27 -9.19
N SER A 111 -11.35 -24.13 -8.33
CA SER A 111 -10.69 -24.57 -7.09
C SER A 111 -9.93 -25.89 -7.30
N VAL A 112 -8.85 -26.09 -6.53
CA VAL A 112 -8.09 -27.35 -6.46
C VAL A 112 -8.97 -28.56 -6.10
N PHE A 113 -10.12 -28.35 -5.46
CA PHE A 113 -11.08 -29.42 -5.15
C PHE A 113 -11.92 -29.84 -6.38
N GLY A 114 -12.09 -28.95 -7.37
CA GLY A 114 -12.79 -29.24 -8.61
C GLY A 114 -11.87 -29.72 -9.73
N ILE A 115 -10.71 -29.07 -9.91
CA ILE A 115 -9.77 -29.34 -11.02
C ILE A 115 -8.59 -30.23 -10.63
N GLY A 116 -8.38 -30.48 -9.32
CA GLY A 116 -7.23 -31.21 -8.79
C GLY A 116 -6.03 -30.30 -8.46
N PHE A 117 -5.05 -30.87 -7.74
CA PHE A 117 -3.83 -30.15 -7.40
C PHE A 117 -2.87 -30.06 -8.59
N PRO A 118 -2.16 -28.93 -8.75
CA PRO A 118 -1.12 -28.82 -9.77
C PRO A 118 0.04 -29.78 -9.48
N SER A 119 0.78 -30.17 -10.51
CA SER A 119 1.97 -31.01 -10.36
C SER A 119 3.08 -30.29 -9.58
N LEU A 120 3.97 -31.07 -8.95
CA LEU A 120 5.08 -30.53 -8.15
C LEU A 120 5.97 -29.55 -8.92
N ASN A 121 6.08 -29.72 -10.25
CA ASN A 121 6.86 -28.84 -11.12
C ASN A 121 6.38 -27.39 -11.07
N TYR A 122 5.07 -27.14 -10.95
CA TYR A 122 4.55 -25.77 -10.83
C TYR A 122 4.96 -25.11 -9.51
N PHE A 123 5.00 -25.87 -8.41
CA PHE A 123 5.48 -25.36 -7.12
C PHE A 123 6.96 -24.98 -7.17
N ILE A 124 7.78 -25.82 -7.82
CA ILE A 124 9.21 -25.54 -8.00
C ILE A 124 9.41 -24.29 -8.88
N ALA A 125 8.65 -24.18 -9.97
CA ALA A 125 8.71 -23.02 -10.87
C ALA A 125 8.26 -21.71 -10.19
N ALA A 126 7.39 -21.79 -9.18
CA ALA A 126 6.88 -20.63 -8.45
C ALA A 126 7.84 -20.12 -7.35
N VAL A 127 8.92 -20.85 -7.02
CA VAL A 127 9.87 -20.46 -5.95
C VAL A 127 10.44 -19.04 -6.13
N PRO A 128 10.88 -18.60 -7.33
CA PRO A 128 11.35 -17.23 -7.49
C PRO A 128 10.26 -16.17 -7.23
N MET A 129 9.02 -16.46 -7.66
CA MET A 129 7.88 -15.58 -7.44
C MET A 129 7.50 -15.50 -5.95
N LEU A 130 7.60 -16.61 -5.22
CA LEU A 130 7.40 -16.66 -3.77
C LEU A 130 8.32 -15.65 -3.05
N PHE A 131 9.62 -15.64 -3.38
CA PHE A 131 10.56 -14.70 -2.77
C PHE A 131 10.21 -13.25 -3.13
N ALA A 132 9.92 -12.95 -4.40
CA ALA A 132 9.54 -11.61 -4.82
C ALA A 132 8.26 -11.13 -4.09
N ALA A 133 7.23 -11.97 -4.02
CA ALA A 133 5.98 -11.66 -3.32
C ALA A 133 6.20 -11.44 -1.82
N TYR A 134 7.05 -12.25 -1.18
CA TYR A 134 7.37 -12.08 0.24
C TYR A 134 8.11 -10.77 0.54
N ILE A 135 9.02 -10.34 -0.35
CA ILE A 135 9.73 -9.07 -0.19
C ILE A 135 8.76 -7.88 -0.25
N ILE A 136 7.78 -7.94 -1.17
CA ILE A 136 6.73 -6.92 -1.26
C ILE A 136 5.86 -6.95 0.00
N ALA A 137 5.41 -8.14 0.43
CA ALA A 137 4.63 -8.31 1.66
C ALA A 137 5.39 -7.83 2.91
N PHE A 138 6.71 -7.99 2.95
CA PHE A 138 7.55 -7.46 4.01
C PHE A 138 7.52 -5.93 4.06
N GLY A 139 7.59 -5.26 2.90
CA GLY A 139 7.43 -3.80 2.82
C GLY A 139 6.07 -3.33 3.33
N ASP A 140 5.01 -4.09 3.02
CA ASP A 140 3.67 -3.85 3.54
C ASP A 140 3.58 -4.01 5.06
N LEU A 141 4.24 -5.02 5.65
CA LEU A 141 4.25 -5.17 7.12
C LEU A 141 4.95 -4.00 7.80
N VAL A 142 6.10 -3.56 7.27
CA VAL A 142 6.83 -2.39 7.79
C VAL A 142 6.00 -1.11 7.65
N THR A 143 5.31 -0.95 6.52
CA THR A 143 4.41 0.19 6.29
C THR A 143 3.23 0.16 7.27
N SER A 144 2.65 -1.02 7.50
CA SER A 144 1.57 -1.22 8.46
C SER A 144 2.02 -0.85 9.87
N GLU A 145 3.18 -1.36 10.30
CA GLU A 145 3.78 -1.05 11.60
C GLU A 145 3.93 0.47 11.79
N ALA A 146 4.57 1.15 10.83
CA ALA A 146 4.78 2.60 10.90
C ALA A 146 3.46 3.39 10.99
N LEU A 147 2.48 3.10 10.12
CA LEU A 147 1.20 3.80 10.11
C LEU A 147 0.41 3.59 11.42
N ILE A 148 0.42 2.37 11.95
CA ILE A 148 -0.30 2.02 13.16
C ILE A 148 0.39 2.61 14.40
N THR A 149 1.72 2.60 14.45
CA THR A 149 2.48 3.25 15.53
C THR A 149 2.24 4.76 15.55
N GLU A 150 2.25 5.44 14.40
CA GLU A 150 1.91 6.87 14.33
C GLU A 150 0.49 7.15 14.84
N ALA A 151 -0.47 6.29 14.51
CA ALA A 151 -1.85 6.40 14.98
C ALA A 151 -1.94 6.22 16.51
N ASP A 152 -1.24 5.22 17.05
CA ASP A 152 -1.15 4.94 18.49
C ASP A 152 -0.46 6.09 19.24
N GLU A 153 0.56 6.73 18.68
CA GLU A 153 1.23 7.90 19.27
C GLU A 153 0.30 9.09 19.48
N VAL A 154 -0.60 9.34 18.53
CA VAL A 154 -1.56 10.46 18.60
C VAL A 154 -2.74 10.16 19.50
N ARG A 155 -3.25 8.92 19.52
CA ARG A 155 -4.40 8.51 20.34
C ARG A 155 -4.05 7.37 21.27
N LYS A 156 -3.89 7.72 22.55
CA LYS A 156 -3.59 6.80 23.65
C LYS A 156 -4.81 6.23 24.37
N ASP A 157 -6.02 6.55 23.90
CA ASP A 157 -7.27 6.14 24.52
C ASP A 157 -7.77 4.75 24.07
N GLU A 158 -7.23 4.20 22.98
CA GLU A 158 -7.44 2.81 22.55
C GLU A 158 -6.09 2.08 22.53
N LYS A 159 -6.04 0.86 23.08
CA LYS A 159 -4.82 0.04 23.04
C LYS A 159 -4.70 -0.66 21.69
N ILE A 160 -3.70 -0.29 20.90
CA ILE A 160 -3.40 -0.96 19.63
C ILE A 160 -2.23 -1.92 19.82
N ASP A 161 -2.52 -3.23 19.92
CA ASP A 161 -1.49 -4.28 19.97
C ASP A 161 -1.09 -4.71 18.55
N PHE A 162 -0.20 -3.95 17.91
CA PHE A 162 0.38 -4.36 16.64
C PHE A 162 1.58 -5.30 16.86
N ASN A 163 1.53 -6.47 16.24
CA ASN A 163 2.64 -7.41 16.21
C ASN A 163 2.87 -7.87 14.78
N ALA A 164 4.03 -7.51 14.22
CA ALA A 164 4.41 -7.83 12.85
C ALA A 164 4.51 -9.33 12.58
N ASP A 165 5.08 -10.11 13.49
CA ASP A 165 5.30 -11.55 13.30
C ASP A 165 3.97 -12.32 13.33
N ARG A 166 3.06 -11.94 14.25
CA ARG A 166 1.68 -12.42 14.30
C ARG A 166 0.93 -12.05 13.01
N SER A 167 1.08 -10.82 12.53
CA SER A 167 0.44 -10.36 11.29
C SER A 167 0.96 -11.11 10.06
N ASN A 168 2.26 -11.41 10.02
CA ASN A 168 2.88 -12.20 8.96
C ASN A 168 2.35 -13.64 8.95
N LEU A 169 2.30 -14.29 10.12
CA LEU A 169 1.76 -15.65 10.25
C LEU A 169 0.29 -15.73 9.84
N LEU A 170 -0.54 -14.79 10.32
CA LEU A 170 -1.96 -14.73 9.94
C LEU A 170 -2.14 -14.49 8.45
N SER A 171 -1.30 -13.66 7.84
CA SER A 171 -1.31 -13.45 6.39
C SER A 171 -0.98 -14.73 5.63
N GLY A 172 0.02 -15.50 6.07
CA GLY A 172 0.37 -16.79 5.50
C GLY A 172 -0.77 -17.81 5.60
N ILE A 173 -1.36 -17.97 6.78
CA ILE A 173 -2.51 -18.87 7.00
C ILE A 173 -3.68 -18.49 6.08
N ARG A 174 -4.01 -17.20 5.99
CA ARG A 174 -5.07 -16.72 5.11
C ARG A 174 -4.79 -17.04 3.65
N ASN A 175 -3.57 -16.79 3.15
CA ASN A 175 -3.22 -17.10 1.76
C ASN A 175 -3.23 -18.61 1.48
N ILE A 176 -2.92 -19.47 2.45
CA ILE A 176 -3.09 -20.92 2.30
C ILE A 176 -4.56 -21.27 2.12
N ILE A 177 -5.44 -20.75 2.98
CA ILE A 177 -6.88 -20.99 2.91
C ILE A 177 -7.44 -20.48 1.57
N GLU A 178 -7.07 -19.26 1.18
CA GLU A 178 -7.51 -18.68 -0.08
C GLU A 178 -6.93 -19.43 -1.29
N GLY A 179 -5.69 -19.90 -1.25
CA GLY A 179 -5.13 -20.72 -2.33
C GLY A 179 -5.84 -22.06 -2.54
N LEU A 180 -6.57 -22.57 -1.52
CA LEU A 180 -7.36 -23.80 -1.62
C LEU A 180 -8.79 -23.54 -2.11
N ILE A 181 -9.40 -22.43 -1.67
CA ILE A 181 -10.84 -22.19 -1.84
C ILE A 181 -11.13 -21.17 -2.94
N ASN A 182 -10.24 -20.21 -3.16
CA ASN A 182 -10.51 -19.06 -4.01
C ASN A 182 -10.28 -19.43 -5.49
N PRO A 183 -11.21 -19.07 -6.39
CA PRO A 183 -11.16 -19.44 -7.80
C PRO A 183 -10.20 -18.59 -8.65
N TYR A 184 -9.45 -17.69 -8.04
CA TYR A 184 -8.46 -16.83 -8.68
C TYR A 184 -7.26 -16.68 -7.75
N VAL A 185 -6.09 -16.35 -8.29
CA VAL A 185 -4.84 -16.16 -7.53
C VAL A 185 -5.01 -14.97 -6.57
N PRO A 186 -5.20 -15.21 -5.26
CA PRO A 186 -5.25 -14.13 -4.29
C PRO A 186 -3.84 -13.92 -3.73
N LEU A 187 -3.27 -12.73 -3.92
CA LEU A 187 -2.22 -12.27 -3.02
C LEU A 187 -2.85 -11.32 -2.04
N CYS A 188 -3.42 -11.88 -0.97
CA CYS A 188 -3.89 -11.05 0.10
C CYS A 188 -2.68 -10.63 0.93
N GLY A 189 -2.18 -9.43 0.64
CA GLY A 189 -1.08 -8.80 1.37
C GLY A 189 -1.45 -8.50 2.82
N PRO A 190 -0.44 -8.29 3.69
CA PRO A 190 -0.67 -7.93 5.09
C PRO A 190 -1.26 -6.51 5.24
N LEU A 191 -1.25 -5.73 4.17
CA LEU A 191 -1.68 -4.35 4.14
C LEU A 191 -2.46 -4.04 2.86
N TRP A 192 -3.44 -3.15 2.96
CA TRP A 192 -3.83 -2.31 1.83
C TRP A 192 -3.48 -0.86 2.17
N ALA A 193 -2.39 -0.36 1.58
CA ALA A 193 -1.69 0.84 2.08
C ALA A 193 -2.57 2.08 2.05
N ALA A 194 -3.26 2.33 0.94
CA ALA A 194 -4.12 3.50 0.78
C ALA A 194 -5.26 3.53 1.82
N VAL A 195 -5.95 2.41 2.05
CA VAL A 195 -7.02 2.38 3.06
C VAL A 195 -6.46 2.51 4.47
N THR A 196 -5.35 1.83 4.77
CA THR A 196 -4.82 1.80 6.12
C THR A 196 -4.32 3.19 6.49
N ALA A 197 -3.68 3.89 5.55
CA ALA A 197 -3.36 5.30 5.69
C ALA A 197 -4.63 6.14 5.89
N ALA A 198 -5.69 5.94 5.10
CA ALA A 198 -6.93 6.70 5.25
C ALA A 198 -7.62 6.47 6.61
N VAL A 199 -7.71 5.23 7.10
CA VAL A 199 -8.32 4.99 8.42
C VAL A 199 -7.39 5.44 9.55
N ALA A 200 -6.07 5.28 9.43
CA ALA A 200 -5.11 5.78 10.41
C ALA A 200 -5.18 7.33 10.51
N GLU A 201 -5.19 8.04 9.38
CA GLU A 201 -5.35 9.50 9.36
C GLU A 201 -6.69 9.93 9.97
N ARG A 202 -7.80 9.28 9.62
CA ARG A 202 -9.11 9.59 10.20
C ARG A 202 -9.17 9.27 11.69
N TYR A 203 -8.54 8.20 12.13
CA TYR A 203 -8.45 7.82 13.53
C TYR A 203 -7.71 8.90 14.35
N LYS A 204 -6.63 9.48 13.80
CA LYS A 204 -5.87 10.59 14.39
C LYS A 204 -6.68 11.89 14.55
N GLU A 205 -7.82 12.04 13.87
CA GLU A 205 -8.71 13.21 14.00
C GLU A 205 -9.54 13.20 15.31
N GLY A 206 -9.48 12.11 16.07
CA GLY A 206 -10.11 11.99 17.38
C GLY A 206 -11.36 11.13 17.38
N ARG A 207 -11.84 10.83 18.59
CA ARG A 207 -12.89 9.85 18.85
C ARG A 207 -14.22 10.15 18.15
N GLN A 208 -14.54 11.44 17.95
CA GLN A 208 -15.76 11.83 17.22
C GLN A 208 -15.68 11.49 15.72
N ALA A 209 -14.49 11.54 15.11
CA ALA A 209 -14.31 11.21 13.70
C ALA A 209 -14.30 9.69 13.46
N MET A 210 -13.69 8.94 14.39
CA MET A 210 -13.66 7.48 14.39
C MET A 210 -13.46 6.99 15.81
N ASP A 211 -14.41 6.21 16.32
CA ASP A 211 -14.35 5.74 17.71
C ASP A 211 -13.17 4.77 17.94
N SER A 212 -13.04 3.78 17.05
CA SER A 212 -12.02 2.72 17.09
C SER A 212 -11.37 2.49 15.73
N ILE A 213 -10.05 2.24 15.73
CA ILE A 213 -9.31 1.87 14.52
C ILE A 213 -9.80 0.56 13.91
N PHE A 214 -10.16 -0.42 14.76
CA PHE A 214 -10.74 -1.70 14.33
C PHE A 214 -12.13 -1.51 13.74
N GLY A 215 -12.93 -0.61 14.32
CA GLY A 215 -14.22 -0.20 13.76
C GLY A 215 -14.09 0.43 12.37
N GLY A 216 -13.06 1.25 12.16
CA GLY A 216 -12.74 1.84 10.86
C GLY A 216 -12.44 0.79 9.78
N VAL A 217 -11.51 -0.12 10.07
CA VAL A 217 -11.17 -1.23 9.14
C VAL A 217 -12.35 -2.18 8.94
N GLY A 218 -13.06 -2.52 10.02
CA GLY A 218 -14.23 -3.41 9.99
C GLY A 218 -15.36 -2.84 9.13
N THR A 219 -15.70 -1.57 9.32
CA THR A 219 -16.69 -0.87 8.50
C THR A 219 -16.29 -0.88 7.04
N PHE A 220 -15.02 -0.61 6.72
CA PHE A 220 -14.54 -0.67 5.34
C PHE A 220 -14.77 -2.05 4.70
N ARG A 221 -14.47 -3.14 5.42
CA ARG A 221 -14.65 -4.50 4.90
C ARG A 221 -16.11 -4.89 4.75
N VAL A 222 -16.97 -4.56 5.73
CA VAL A 222 -18.41 -4.81 5.64
C VAL A 222 -19.02 -4.02 4.48
N MET A 223 -18.66 -2.74 4.32
CA MET A 223 -19.15 -1.92 3.21
C MET A 223 -18.62 -2.39 1.86
N SER A 224 -17.41 -2.95 1.79
CA SER A 224 -16.89 -3.58 0.58
C SER A 224 -17.74 -4.79 0.19
N LEU A 225 -18.11 -5.65 1.15
CA LEU A 225 -19.00 -6.79 0.91
C LEU A 225 -20.38 -6.34 0.38
N VAL A 226 -20.98 -5.34 1.04
CA VAL A 226 -22.25 -4.75 0.57
C VAL A 226 -22.09 -4.17 -0.84
N GLY A 227 -20.97 -3.48 -1.09
CA GLY A 227 -20.65 -2.90 -2.39
C GLY A 227 -20.56 -3.92 -3.52
N VAL A 228 -19.96 -5.09 -3.28
CA VAL A 228 -19.85 -6.14 -4.30
C VAL A 228 -21.13 -6.95 -4.48
N ILE A 229 -22.00 -7.02 -3.47
CA ILE A 229 -23.30 -7.70 -3.57
C ILE A 229 -24.30 -6.86 -4.39
N LEU A 230 -24.18 -5.53 -4.37
CA LEU A 230 -25.09 -4.64 -5.07
C LEU A 230 -24.57 -4.35 -6.49
N MET A 231 -25.13 -5.00 -7.51
CA MET A 231 -24.75 -4.75 -8.91
C MET A 231 -24.86 -3.29 -9.35
N PRO A 232 -25.79 -2.46 -8.85
CA PRO A 232 -25.81 -1.04 -9.19
C PRO A 232 -24.51 -0.33 -8.83
N ILE A 233 -23.89 -0.71 -7.71
CA ILE A 233 -22.63 -0.14 -7.25
C ILE A 233 -21.49 -0.69 -8.10
N VAL A 234 -21.45 -2.01 -8.33
CA VAL A 234 -20.40 -2.64 -9.14
C VAL A 234 -20.38 -2.08 -10.56
N SER A 235 -21.53 -2.07 -11.24
CA SER A 235 -21.66 -1.61 -12.63
C SER A 235 -21.39 -0.10 -12.79
N LEU A 236 -21.70 0.70 -11.76
CA LEU A 236 -21.33 2.12 -11.71
C LEU A 236 -19.80 2.30 -11.63
N LEU A 237 -19.13 1.51 -10.80
CA LEU A 237 -17.70 1.65 -10.53
C LEU A 237 -16.80 0.90 -11.54
N GLN A 238 -17.34 -0.10 -12.25
CA GLN A 238 -16.59 -0.97 -13.15
C GLN A 238 -15.76 -0.20 -14.20
N PRO A 239 -16.28 0.84 -14.87
CA PRO A 239 -15.49 1.64 -15.81
C PRO A 239 -14.30 2.35 -15.15
N ALA A 240 -14.44 2.75 -13.89
CA ALA A 240 -13.40 3.51 -13.17
C ALA A 240 -12.41 2.62 -12.41
N LEU A 241 -12.52 1.29 -12.48
CA LEU A 241 -11.58 0.38 -11.82
C LEU A 241 -10.10 0.63 -12.20
N PRO A 242 -9.75 0.88 -13.49
CA PRO A 242 -8.37 1.22 -13.85
C PRO A 242 -7.88 2.48 -13.14
N ILE A 243 -8.75 3.51 -13.04
CA ILE A 243 -8.42 4.76 -12.36
C ILE A 243 -8.28 4.53 -10.86
N ALA A 244 -9.21 3.81 -10.23
CA ALA A 244 -9.16 3.49 -8.81
C ALA A 244 -7.84 2.79 -8.43
N LEU A 245 -7.38 1.88 -9.30
CA LEU A 245 -6.09 1.21 -9.14
C LEU A 245 -4.92 2.20 -9.26
N SER A 246 -4.92 3.08 -10.26
CA SER A 246 -3.89 4.13 -10.40
C SER A 246 -3.84 5.08 -9.20
N LEU A 247 -5.00 5.55 -8.72
CA LEU A 247 -5.07 6.40 -7.52
C LEU A 247 -4.48 5.68 -6.30
N THR A 248 -4.82 4.40 -6.14
CA THR A 248 -4.32 3.57 -5.04
C THR A 248 -2.81 3.42 -5.10
N LEU A 249 -2.25 3.10 -6.26
CA LEU A 249 -0.82 2.89 -6.45
C LEU A 249 -0.02 4.18 -6.27
N LEU A 250 -0.54 5.32 -6.72
CA LEU A 250 0.12 6.62 -6.55
C LEU A 250 0.06 7.12 -5.10
N VAL A 251 -1.07 6.92 -4.40
CA VAL A 251 -1.19 7.17 -2.96
C VAL A 251 -0.26 6.25 -2.16
N GLN A 252 -0.21 4.97 -2.50
CA GLN A 252 0.74 4.03 -1.89
C GLN A 252 2.19 4.47 -2.16
N GLY A 253 2.51 4.88 -3.39
CA GLY A 253 3.81 5.40 -3.77
C GLY A 253 4.26 6.56 -2.88
N TYR A 254 3.36 7.52 -2.63
CA TYR A 254 3.59 8.64 -1.71
C TYR A 254 3.84 8.15 -0.27
N VAL A 255 2.95 7.30 0.27
CA VAL A 255 3.04 6.83 1.66
C VAL A 255 4.32 6.03 1.91
N CYS A 256 4.65 5.08 1.03
CA CYS A 256 5.86 4.28 1.15
C CYS A 256 7.12 5.14 1.01
N THR A 257 7.12 6.13 0.12
CA THR A 257 8.24 7.07 -0.03
C THR A 257 8.44 7.90 1.24
N ARG A 258 7.38 8.48 1.81
CA ARG A 258 7.45 9.24 3.06
C ARG A 258 8.01 8.39 4.20
N ILE A 259 7.40 7.22 4.44
CA ILE A 259 7.79 6.34 5.55
C ILE A 259 9.24 5.87 5.37
N ALA A 260 9.68 5.57 4.14
CA ALA A 260 11.08 5.22 3.89
C ALA A 260 12.04 6.34 4.30
N MET A 261 11.69 7.61 4.03
CA MET A 261 12.50 8.76 4.41
C MET A 261 12.50 8.98 5.93
N ASP A 262 11.40 8.66 6.62
CA ASP A 262 11.29 8.76 8.08
C ASP A 262 12.09 7.66 8.79
N ILE A 263 12.11 6.44 8.23
CA ILE A 263 12.89 5.30 8.75
C ILE A 263 14.40 5.53 8.54
N ALA A 264 14.80 6.09 7.40
CA ALA A 264 16.21 6.36 7.09
C ALA A 264 16.68 7.64 7.81
N GLN A 265 17.16 7.50 9.05
CA GLN A 265 17.53 8.66 9.87
C GLN A 265 18.88 9.27 9.47
N THR A 266 19.87 8.44 9.10
CA THR A 266 21.21 8.95 8.74
C THR A 266 21.37 9.20 7.25
N THR A 267 22.28 10.11 6.87
CA THR A 267 22.61 10.39 5.47
C THR A 267 23.06 9.13 4.72
N GLU A 268 23.81 8.25 5.39
CA GLU A 268 24.25 6.98 4.80
C GLU A 268 23.05 6.05 4.55
N GLN A 269 22.13 5.94 5.50
CA GLN A 269 20.91 5.14 5.33
C GLN A 269 20.04 5.67 4.19
N LYS A 270 19.88 6.99 4.07
CA LYS A 270 19.16 7.64 2.96
C LYS A 270 19.82 7.36 1.62
N GLY A 271 21.15 7.44 1.55
CA GLY A 271 21.92 7.10 0.34
C GLY A 271 21.73 5.64 -0.09
N ILE A 272 21.85 4.71 0.86
CA ILE A 272 21.61 3.27 0.60
C ILE A 272 20.17 3.05 0.12
N ALA A 273 19.19 3.64 0.83
CA ALA A 273 17.78 3.51 0.49
C ALA A 273 17.48 4.03 -0.92
N GLY A 274 18.04 5.18 -1.30
CA GLY A 274 17.89 5.77 -2.62
C GLY A 274 18.43 4.88 -3.74
N VAL A 275 19.68 4.42 -3.62
CA VAL A 275 20.32 3.59 -4.66
C VAL A 275 19.65 2.22 -4.75
N ALA A 276 19.51 1.52 -3.64
CA ALA A 276 18.91 0.18 -3.62
C ALA A 276 17.43 0.21 -4.00
N GLY A 277 16.69 1.24 -3.56
CA GLY A 277 15.29 1.45 -3.93
C GLY A 277 15.11 1.71 -5.42
N ALA A 278 15.96 2.54 -6.04
CA ALA A 278 15.91 2.76 -7.49
C ALA A 278 16.21 1.48 -8.29
N VAL A 279 17.22 0.71 -7.87
CA VAL A 279 17.51 -0.61 -8.47
C VAL A 279 16.34 -1.56 -8.29
N LEU A 280 15.72 -1.58 -7.12
CA LEU A 280 14.53 -2.39 -6.84
C LEU A 280 13.40 -2.05 -7.83
N ALA A 281 13.14 -0.76 -8.03
CA ALA A 281 12.05 -0.30 -8.87
C ALA A 281 12.25 -0.63 -10.36
N ILE A 282 13.49 -0.61 -10.85
CA ILE A 282 13.80 -0.77 -12.28
C ILE A 282 14.17 -2.23 -12.63
N LYS A 283 14.91 -2.91 -11.77
CA LYS A 283 15.46 -4.25 -12.02
C LYS A 283 14.76 -5.35 -11.21
N GLY A 284 13.88 -4.98 -10.30
CA GLY A 284 13.09 -5.90 -9.47
C GLY A 284 13.67 -6.15 -8.08
N ALA A 285 12.84 -6.77 -7.24
CA ALA A 285 13.07 -7.00 -5.81
C ALA A 285 14.42 -7.68 -5.50
N ALA A 286 14.78 -8.72 -6.25
CA ALA A 286 16.01 -9.48 -6.01
C ALA A 286 17.27 -8.61 -6.16
N TRP A 287 17.37 -7.84 -7.25
CA TRP A 287 18.50 -6.94 -7.49
C TRP A 287 18.55 -5.80 -6.48
N GLY A 288 17.41 -5.20 -6.17
CA GLY A 288 17.31 -4.14 -5.16
C GLY A 288 17.82 -4.58 -3.79
N LEU A 289 17.43 -5.77 -3.34
CA LEU A 289 17.91 -6.31 -2.07
C LEU A 289 19.40 -6.65 -2.09
N ALA A 290 19.88 -7.29 -3.15
CA ALA A 290 21.30 -7.64 -3.26
C ALA A 290 22.17 -6.37 -3.15
N VAL A 291 21.82 -5.33 -3.91
CA VAL A 291 22.51 -4.03 -3.86
C VAL A 291 22.38 -3.40 -2.47
N GLY A 292 21.19 -3.40 -1.88
CA GLY A 292 20.95 -2.87 -0.54
C GLY A 292 21.83 -3.52 0.53
N ILE A 293 21.90 -4.86 0.54
CA ILE A 293 22.72 -5.61 1.48
C ILE A 293 24.20 -5.28 1.30
N ILE A 294 24.70 -5.27 0.06
CA ILE A 294 26.10 -4.95 -0.24
C ILE A 294 26.43 -3.53 0.25
N LEU A 295 25.61 -2.54 -0.11
CA LEU A 295 25.82 -1.15 0.31
C LEU A 295 25.72 -0.97 1.82
N HIS A 296 24.81 -1.69 2.49
CA HIS A 296 24.70 -1.67 3.94
C HIS A 296 25.97 -2.21 4.62
N LEU A 297 26.58 -3.27 4.09
CA LEU A 297 27.83 -3.81 4.64
C LEU A 297 29.03 -2.90 4.39
N LEU A 298 29.09 -2.27 3.21
CA LEU A 298 30.21 -1.40 2.82
C LEU A 298 30.15 -0.03 3.50
N ILE A 299 28.98 0.59 3.56
CA ILE A 299 28.79 1.98 4.03
C ILE A 299 28.25 2.01 5.46
N GLY A 300 27.35 1.08 5.82
CA GLY A 300 26.67 1.03 7.11
C GLY A 300 27.53 0.49 8.27
N SER A 301 28.81 0.20 8.05
CA SER A 301 29.69 -0.33 9.09
C SER A 301 29.96 0.69 10.20
N ARG A 302 29.34 0.48 11.36
CA ARG A 302 29.61 1.18 12.64
C ARG A 302 31.09 1.22 13.03
N LYS A 303 31.94 0.35 12.46
CA LYS A 303 33.39 0.35 12.72
C LYS A 303 34.13 1.58 12.18
N GLY A 304 33.58 2.25 11.16
CA GLY A 304 34.16 3.49 10.62
C GLY A 304 33.91 4.71 11.52
N LYS A 305 32.68 4.88 12.04
CA LYS A 305 32.32 6.02 12.90
C LYS A 305 33.14 6.06 14.20
N ALA A 306 33.28 4.93 14.89
CA ALA A 306 34.10 4.87 16.11
C ALA A 306 35.59 5.16 15.86
N LYS A 307 36.10 4.86 14.66
CA LYS A 307 37.50 5.10 14.29
C LYS A 307 37.75 6.55 13.87
N VAL A 308 36.80 7.16 13.16
CA VAL A 308 36.85 8.58 12.76
C VAL A 308 36.58 9.50 13.95
N GLU A 309 35.69 9.14 14.88
CA GLU A 309 35.49 9.88 16.14
C GLU A 309 36.69 9.75 17.08
N ALA A 310 37.38 8.59 17.09
CA ALA A 310 38.63 8.39 17.82
C ALA A 310 39.81 9.13 17.19
N GLU A 311 39.92 9.22 15.87
CA GLU A 311 40.97 9.98 15.17
C GLU A 311 40.74 11.50 15.26
N GLY A 312 39.48 11.96 15.27
CA GLY A 312 39.12 13.38 15.44
C GLY A 312 39.36 13.91 16.85
N THR A 313 39.27 13.06 17.89
CA THR A 313 39.60 13.44 19.27
C THR A 313 41.11 13.53 19.51
N VAL A 314 41.92 12.71 18.83
CA VAL A 314 43.40 12.77 18.91
C VAL A 314 43.97 13.98 18.17
N SER A 315 43.31 14.45 17.10
CA SER A 315 43.72 15.66 16.38
C SER A 315 43.37 16.97 17.09
N ALA A 316 42.41 16.97 18.02
CA ALA A 316 42.01 18.15 18.77
C ALA A 316 42.78 18.33 20.09
N SER A 317 43.61 17.35 20.46
CA SER A 317 44.40 17.32 21.71
C SER A 317 45.90 17.53 21.52
N ASN A 318 46.36 17.92 20.32
CA ASN A 318 47.75 18.26 20.00
C ASN A 318 47.90 19.71 19.58
#